data_AF-B1X1U8-F1
#
_entry.id   AF-B1X1U8-F1
#
_cell.length_a   1.000
_cell.length_b   1.000
_cell.length_c   1.000
_cell.angle_alpha   90.00
_cell.angle_beta   90.00
_cell.angle_gamma   90.00
#
_symmetry.space_group_name_H-M   'P 1'
#
loop_
_entity.id
_entity.type
_entity.pdbx_description
1 polymer ?
#
loop_
_entity_poly.entity_id
_entity_poly.type
_entity_poly.pdbx_seq_one_letter_code
_entity_poly.pdbx_strand_id
1 'polypeptide(L)'
;MLKRLQEQINSRLPQGRDVTNENWLETLKIACCTDPENIEEARSWQDNLLTKSSSIPFPINYETNEDLTWSKNEKGRLCVQFNGISDLKFEIYCGNRQLKWFQRFYEDQQIKKSSKNQHSSALFTLRSGRILWQEETGKSQPWNVHRLTLQCTLDTRLWTQERTEEVKQEKAEEIAKVLTSMNEKGDLTKNQQAFIKRKQSTLDRLENPFPRPSQPLYQGKSNILVGVSMELKKPATIAVIDGMTRKVLTYRNIKQLLGKNYPLLNRQRRQKQLQSHQRNVAQQKEAFNQFGDSELGQHIDRLLAKAIISIAQEYQAGSIVVPKLKDIREAIQSEIQTKAEAKIPNCIEAQAEYAKKYRIQVHQ
;
A
#
# COMPACT_ATOMS: atom_id res chain seq x y z
N MET A 1 -6.94 25.27 27.11
CA MET A 1 -6.26 24.66 25.94
C MET A 1 -5.38 23.47 26.35
N LEU A 2 -4.52 23.62 27.37
CA LEU A 2 -3.69 22.52 27.91
C LEU A 2 -4.48 21.31 28.43
N LYS A 3 -5.53 21.52 29.24
CA LYS A 3 -6.38 20.41 29.75
C LYS A 3 -7.01 19.56 28.64
N ARG A 4 -7.57 20.21 27.61
CA ARG A 4 -8.16 19.56 26.44
C ARG A 4 -7.13 18.76 25.61
N LEU A 5 -5.89 19.25 25.53
CA LEU A 5 -4.78 18.51 24.90
C LEU A 5 -4.34 17.33 25.75
N GLN A 6 -4.33 17.47 27.08
CA GLN A 6 -3.98 16.40 28.01
C GLN A 6 -5.03 15.28 28.00
N GLU A 7 -6.32 15.61 27.95
CA GLU A 7 -7.42 14.67 27.76
C GLU A 7 -7.34 13.95 26.40
N GLN A 8 -6.99 14.67 25.32
CA GLN A 8 -6.77 14.06 24.01
C GLN A 8 -5.54 13.14 23.95
N ILE A 9 -4.51 13.40 24.75
CA ILE A 9 -3.32 12.54 24.82
C ILE A 9 -3.62 11.31 25.68
N ASN A 10 -4.28 11.49 26.82
CA ASN A 10 -4.62 10.39 27.72
C ASN A 10 -5.66 9.43 27.12
N SER A 11 -6.63 9.94 26.35
CA SER A 11 -7.56 9.10 25.56
C SER A 11 -6.91 8.38 24.38
N ARG A 12 -5.68 8.75 24.01
CA ARG A 12 -4.90 8.12 22.93
C ARG A 12 -3.81 7.18 23.43
N LEU A 13 -3.61 7.08 24.74
CA LEU A 13 -2.76 6.03 25.30
C LEU A 13 -3.42 4.68 24.99
N PRO A 14 -2.68 3.68 24.49
CA PRO A 14 -3.25 2.37 24.25
C PRO A 14 -3.66 1.77 25.59
N GLN A 15 -4.95 1.91 25.92
CA GLN A 15 -5.56 1.17 27.02
C GLN A 15 -5.50 -0.30 26.64
N GLY A 16 -4.97 -1.13 27.56
CA GLY A 16 -4.86 -2.57 27.37
C GLY A 16 -6.19 -3.14 26.88
N ARG A 17 -6.14 -4.09 25.97
CA ARG A 17 -7.34 -4.67 25.37
C ARG A 17 -8.06 -5.52 26.42
N ASP A 18 -9.36 -5.31 26.56
CA ASP A 18 -10.24 -6.24 27.25
C ASP A 18 -10.51 -7.45 26.33
N VAL A 19 -9.84 -8.57 26.61
CA VAL A 19 -9.97 -9.82 25.84
C VAL A 19 -11.13 -10.67 26.38
N THR A 20 -11.56 -10.44 27.62
CA THR A 20 -12.57 -11.23 28.33
C THR A 20 -13.95 -10.58 28.34
N ASN A 21 -14.06 -9.35 27.84
CA ASN A 21 -15.26 -8.50 27.90
C ASN A 21 -15.72 -8.22 29.34
N GLU A 22 -14.82 -8.31 30.32
CA GLU A 22 -15.14 -8.10 31.73
C GLU A 22 -15.61 -6.66 31.99
N ASN A 23 -14.94 -5.66 31.41
CA ASN A 23 -15.33 -4.26 31.58
C ASN A 23 -16.70 -3.98 30.93
N TRP A 24 -17.00 -4.63 29.80
CA TRP A 24 -18.31 -4.50 29.15
C TRP A 24 -19.41 -5.10 30.04
N LEU A 25 -19.18 -6.29 30.62
CA LEU A 25 -20.12 -6.97 31.51
C LEU A 25 -20.34 -6.19 32.82
N GLU A 26 -19.28 -5.62 33.39
CA GLU A 26 -19.39 -4.78 34.59
C GLU A 26 -20.14 -3.48 34.29
N THR A 27 -19.82 -2.81 33.18
CA THR A 27 -20.54 -1.59 32.75
C THR A 27 -22.02 -1.89 32.51
N LEU A 28 -22.35 -3.04 31.92
CA LEU A 28 -23.74 -3.46 31.71
C LEU A 28 -24.47 -3.70 33.04
N LYS A 29 -23.81 -4.36 34.01
CA LYS A 29 -24.39 -4.58 35.35
C LYS A 29 -24.66 -3.25 36.07
N ILE A 30 -23.72 -2.30 36.00
CA ILE A 30 -23.86 -0.98 36.61
C ILE A 30 -25.00 -0.22 35.93
N ALA A 31 -25.01 -0.14 34.60
CA ALA A 31 -26.05 0.55 33.85
C ALA A 31 -27.47 -0.03 34.05
N CYS A 32 -27.58 -1.33 34.38
CA CYS A 32 -28.87 -1.95 34.72
C CYS A 32 -29.33 -1.69 36.16
N CYS A 33 -28.40 -1.35 37.08
CA CYS A 33 -28.67 -1.27 38.52
C CYS A 33 -28.63 0.16 39.08
N THR A 34 -28.05 1.11 38.35
CA THR A 34 -27.81 2.48 38.82
C THR A 34 -28.03 3.51 37.72
N ASP A 35 -28.54 4.68 38.07
CA ASP A 35 -28.60 5.84 37.18
C ASP A 35 -27.24 6.56 37.15
N PRO A 36 -26.79 7.04 35.98
CA PRO A 36 -25.52 7.77 35.88
C PRO A 36 -25.62 9.11 36.62
N GLU A 37 -24.59 9.46 37.38
CA GLU A 37 -24.58 10.68 38.21
C GLU A 37 -24.41 11.94 37.34
N ASN A 38 -23.79 11.80 36.17
CA ASN A 38 -23.57 12.91 35.24
C ASN A 38 -23.53 12.47 33.76
N ILE A 39 -23.53 13.47 32.87
CA ILE A 39 -23.55 13.26 31.41
C ILE A 39 -22.26 12.60 30.91
N GLU A 40 -21.12 12.83 31.57
CA GLU A 40 -19.83 12.25 31.17
C GLU A 40 -19.78 10.75 31.47
N GLU A 41 -20.34 10.35 32.62
CA GLU A 41 -20.50 8.95 33.02
C GLU A 41 -21.49 8.22 32.12
N ALA A 42 -22.65 8.83 31.84
CA ALA A 42 -23.62 8.28 30.89
C ALA A 42 -22.99 8.05 29.51
N ARG A 43 -22.17 9.00 29.03
CA ARG A 43 -21.41 8.85 27.77
C ARG A 43 -20.36 7.75 27.86
N SER A 44 -19.62 7.66 28.96
CA SER A 44 -18.63 6.61 29.17
C SER A 44 -19.25 5.21 29.14
N TRP A 45 -20.40 5.03 29.80
CA TRP A 45 -21.13 3.76 29.77
C TRP A 45 -21.64 3.44 28.37
N GLN A 46 -22.23 4.43 27.69
CA GLN A 46 -22.71 4.27 26.31
C GLN A 46 -21.56 3.92 25.35
N ASP A 47 -20.42 4.61 25.46
CA ASP A 47 -19.25 4.35 24.64
C ASP A 47 -18.71 2.94 24.89
N ASN A 48 -18.59 2.51 26.15
CA ASN A 48 -18.16 1.14 26.48
C ASN A 48 -19.13 0.08 25.94
N LEU A 49 -20.44 0.28 26.11
CA LEU A 49 -21.47 -0.69 25.69
C LEU A 49 -21.61 -0.79 24.16
N LEU A 50 -21.43 0.33 23.45
CA LEU A 50 -21.48 0.38 21.99
C LEU A 50 -20.14 0.02 21.33
N THR A 51 -19.04 0.07 22.06
CA THR A 51 -17.72 -0.33 21.55
C THR A 51 -17.72 -1.83 21.27
N LYS A 52 -17.68 -2.18 19.98
CA LYS A 52 -17.43 -3.56 19.57
C LYS A 52 -16.02 -3.93 19.99
N SER A 53 -15.88 -4.93 20.86
CA SER A 53 -14.56 -5.49 21.14
C SER A 53 -13.96 -5.97 19.83
N SER A 54 -12.74 -5.50 19.54
CA SER A 54 -12.04 -6.01 18.37
C SER A 54 -11.79 -7.50 18.62
N SER A 55 -12.08 -8.36 17.66
CA SER A 55 -11.86 -9.81 17.76
C SER A 55 -10.42 -10.24 17.47
N ILE A 56 -9.60 -9.31 16.97
CA ILE A 56 -8.33 -9.60 16.31
C ILE A 56 -7.10 -8.95 16.99
N PRO A 57 -6.06 -9.71 17.39
CA PRO A 57 -4.84 -9.20 18.02
C PRO A 57 -4.21 -7.98 17.33
N PHE A 58 -3.57 -7.10 18.11
CA PHE A 58 -2.82 -5.98 17.53
C PHE A 58 -1.70 -6.48 16.61
N PRO A 59 -1.38 -5.74 15.54
CA PRO A 59 -0.25 -6.08 14.70
C PRO A 59 1.06 -6.14 15.48
N ILE A 60 1.86 -7.18 15.24
CA ILE A 60 3.20 -7.33 15.80
C ILE A 60 4.18 -6.75 14.79
N ASN A 61 4.94 -5.74 15.21
CA ASN A 61 5.93 -5.06 14.38
C ASN A 61 7.33 -5.66 14.60
N TYR A 62 8.02 -5.89 13.50
CA TYR A 62 9.43 -6.29 13.45
C TYR A 62 10.17 -5.18 12.71
N GLU A 63 10.77 -4.27 13.47
CA GLU A 63 11.26 -2.99 12.95
C GLU A 63 12.55 -3.13 12.16
N THR A 64 13.30 -4.22 12.36
CA THR A 64 14.55 -4.47 11.66
C THR A 64 14.43 -5.61 10.65
N ASN A 65 15.31 -5.60 9.67
CA ASN A 65 15.39 -6.65 8.66
C ASN A 65 16.09 -7.93 9.15
N GLU A 66 16.67 -7.88 10.35
CA GLU A 66 17.29 -9.03 11.03
C GLU A 66 16.34 -9.67 12.07
N ASP A 67 15.19 -9.04 12.34
CA ASP A 67 14.14 -9.58 13.21
C ASP A 67 13.44 -10.82 12.62
N LEU A 68 13.65 -11.05 11.32
CA LEU A 68 13.06 -12.12 10.55
C LEU A 68 14.15 -13.06 10.08
N THR A 69 13.99 -14.36 10.25
CA THR A 69 14.90 -15.37 9.70
C THR A 69 14.22 -16.16 8.60
N TRP A 70 14.79 -16.12 7.40
CA TRP A 70 14.27 -16.80 6.22
C TRP A 70 14.97 -18.16 6.00
N SER A 71 14.19 -19.18 5.67
CA SER A 71 14.67 -20.53 5.40
C SER A 71 13.83 -21.21 4.30
N LYS A 72 14.27 -22.37 3.83
CA LYS A 72 13.47 -23.26 2.99
C LYS A 72 13.19 -24.56 3.73
N ASN A 73 11.97 -25.09 3.61
CA ASN A 73 11.66 -26.44 4.10
C ASN A 73 12.14 -27.51 3.10
N GLU A 74 11.95 -28.79 3.46
CA GLU A 74 12.32 -29.95 2.62
C GLU A 74 11.63 -29.95 1.25
N LYS A 75 10.45 -29.33 1.14
CA LYS A 75 9.69 -29.16 -0.10
C LYS A 75 10.14 -27.94 -0.92
N GLY A 76 11.20 -27.25 -0.49
CA GLY A 76 11.72 -26.04 -1.13
C GLY A 76 10.86 -24.78 -0.93
N ARG A 77 9.85 -24.81 -0.05
CA ARG A 77 8.98 -23.66 0.24
C ARG A 77 9.66 -22.71 1.21
N LEU A 78 9.45 -21.41 0.97
CA LEU A 78 9.97 -20.35 1.84
C LEU A 78 9.25 -20.36 3.18
N CYS A 79 10.04 -20.33 4.25
CA CYS A 79 9.58 -20.25 5.62
C CYS A 79 10.21 -19.04 6.30
N VAL A 80 9.46 -18.42 7.21
CA VAL A 80 9.92 -17.31 8.05
C VAL A 80 9.81 -17.69 9.52
N GLN A 81 10.82 -17.31 10.28
CA GLN A 81 10.82 -17.34 11.74
C GLN A 81 10.96 -15.91 12.24
N PHE A 82 10.28 -15.60 13.33
CA PHE A 82 10.24 -14.26 13.89
C PHE A 82 10.98 -14.24 15.23
N ASN A 83 11.88 -13.28 15.43
CA ASN A 83 12.59 -13.15 16.69
C ASN A 83 11.60 -12.89 17.84
N GLY A 84 11.79 -13.55 18.98
CA GLY A 84 10.94 -13.40 20.16
C GLY A 84 9.64 -14.23 20.14
N ILE A 85 9.28 -14.83 19.01
CA ILE A 85 8.36 -15.97 18.97
C ILE A 85 9.24 -17.22 18.98
N SER A 86 8.80 -18.30 19.64
CA SER A 86 9.54 -19.57 19.81
C SER A 86 10.05 -20.18 18.47
N ASP A 87 10.59 -21.39 18.48
CA ASP A 87 11.11 -22.08 17.26
C ASP A 87 10.05 -22.40 16.18
N LEU A 88 8.88 -21.77 16.23
CA LEU A 88 7.84 -21.83 15.22
C LEU A 88 8.33 -21.24 13.90
N LYS A 89 8.17 -22.03 12.84
CA LYS A 89 8.45 -21.64 11.45
C LYS A 89 7.13 -21.56 10.70
N PHE A 90 6.91 -20.45 10.03
CA PHE A 90 5.70 -20.21 9.25
C PHE A 90 5.99 -20.39 7.76
N GLU A 91 5.22 -21.25 7.09
CA GLU A 91 5.26 -21.37 5.64
C GLU A 91 4.62 -20.15 4.97
N ILE A 92 5.31 -19.56 3.99
CA ILE A 92 4.81 -18.41 3.25
C ILE A 92 3.97 -18.88 2.07
N TYR A 93 2.68 -18.57 2.12
CA TYR A 93 1.75 -18.73 0.99
C TYR A 93 1.57 -17.38 0.32
N CYS A 94 2.05 -17.27 -0.92
CA CYS A 94 2.01 -16.01 -1.66
C CYS A 94 1.85 -16.24 -3.16
N GLY A 95 1.41 -15.19 -3.87
CA GLY A 95 1.35 -15.21 -5.33
C GLY A 95 2.72 -15.03 -5.99
N ASN A 96 2.80 -15.36 -7.28
CA ASN A 96 4.03 -15.28 -8.09
C ASN A 96 4.71 -13.90 -8.08
N ARG A 97 3.95 -12.81 -7.87
CA ARG A 97 4.49 -11.45 -7.81
C ARG A 97 5.29 -11.21 -6.54
N GLN A 98 4.79 -11.67 -5.40
CA GLN A 98 5.43 -11.51 -4.10
C GLN A 98 6.59 -12.51 -3.92
N LEU A 99 6.47 -13.70 -4.52
CA LEU A 99 7.46 -14.77 -4.41
C LEU A 99 8.89 -14.29 -4.72
N LYS A 100 9.05 -13.46 -5.75
CA LYS A 100 10.35 -12.90 -6.15
C LYS A 100 11.01 -12.08 -5.03
N TRP A 101 10.21 -11.33 -4.28
CA TRP A 101 10.71 -10.53 -3.16
C TRP A 101 11.11 -11.41 -1.98
N PHE A 102 10.27 -12.37 -1.60
CA PHE A 102 10.59 -13.29 -0.50
C PHE A 102 11.79 -14.18 -0.80
N GLN A 103 11.94 -14.62 -2.05
CA GLN A 103 13.12 -15.33 -2.49
C GLN A 103 14.38 -14.46 -2.34
N ARG A 104 14.27 -13.17 -2.68
CA ARG A 104 15.38 -12.22 -2.49
C ARG A 104 15.74 -12.01 -1.02
N PHE A 105 14.76 -11.97 -0.12
CA PHE A 105 15.03 -11.85 1.32
C PHE A 105 15.79 -13.06 1.85
N TYR A 106 15.40 -14.25 1.41
CA TYR A 106 16.14 -15.48 1.69
C TYR A 106 17.56 -15.44 1.13
N GLU A 107 17.75 -15.08 -0.14
CA GLU A 107 19.06 -15.00 -0.79
C GLU A 107 20.00 -14.01 -0.08
N ASP A 108 19.53 -12.79 0.22
CA ASP A 108 20.31 -11.78 0.93
C ASP A 108 20.81 -12.30 2.29
N GLN A 109 19.96 -12.99 3.05
CA GLN A 109 20.37 -13.59 4.32
C GLN A 109 21.34 -14.75 4.16
N GLN A 110 21.14 -15.62 3.16
CA GLN A 110 22.04 -16.74 2.90
C GLN A 110 23.43 -16.24 2.50
N ILE A 111 23.51 -15.25 1.62
CA ILE A 111 24.76 -14.65 1.17
C ILE A 111 25.53 -14.04 2.35
N LYS A 112 24.84 -13.31 3.23
CA LYS A 112 25.44 -12.76 4.44
C LYS A 112 25.94 -13.86 5.39
N LYS A 113 25.15 -14.93 5.59
CA LYS A 113 25.52 -16.06 6.45
C LYS A 113 26.73 -16.81 5.89
N SER A 114 26.74 -17.11 4.59
CA SER A 114 27.83 -17.84 3.93
C SER A 114 29.14 -17.06 3.90
N SER A 115 29.09 -15.72 3.83
CA SER A 115 30.28 -14.86 3.86
C SER A 115 30.74 -14.48 5.27
N LYS A 116 30.28 -15.17 6.32
CA LYS A 116 30.61 -14.86 7.73
C LYS A 116 30.33 -13.40 8.10
N ASN A 117 29.21 -12.84 7.62
CA ASN A 117 28.76 -11.46 7.85
C ASN A 117 29.66 -10.37 7.25
N GLN A 118 30.36 -10.64 6.14
CA GLN A 118 31.11 -9.64 5.40
C GLN A 118 30.22 -8.63 4.66
N HIS A 119 28.94 -8.95 4.43
CA HIS A 119 27.97 -8.04 3.83
C HIS A 119 27.19 -7.26 4.91
N SER A 120 26.92 -5.98 4.63
CA SER A 120 26.11 -5.13 5.50
C SER A 120 24.61 -5.38 5.30
N SER A 121 23.86 -5.66 6.37
CA SER A 121 22.38 -5.76 6.32
C SER A 121 21.69 -4.45 5.96
N ALA A 122 22.41 -3.32 5.99
CA ALA A 122 21.92 -2.05 5.47
C ALA A 122 21.59 -2.11 3.96
N LEU A 123 22.14 -3.08 3.23
CA LEU A 123 21.90 -3.32 1.81
C LEU A 123 20.94 -4.51 1.53
N PHE A 124 20.22 -5.00 2.55
CA PHE A 124 19.11 -5.94 2.35
C PHE A 124 17.90 -5.24 1.72
N THR A 125 17.23 -5.93 0.79
CA THR A 125 15.98 -5.42 0.18
C THR A 125 14.86 -5.31 1.21
N LEU A 126 14.80 -6.23 2.19
CA LEU A 126 13.87 -6.18 3.32
C LEU A 126 14.27 -5.06 4.28
N ARG A 127 13.29 -4.29 4.75
CA ARG A 127 13.48 -3.23 5.77
C ARG A 127 12.83 -3.59 7.10
N SER A 128 11.57 -3.98 7.07
CA SER A 128 10.82 -4.38 8.26
C SER A 128 9.70 -5.36 7.92
N GLY A 129 9.18 -6.03 8.93
CA GLY A 129 8.02 -6.91 8.85
C GLY A 129 6.93 -6.52 9.82
N ARG A 130 5.72 -6.97 9.53
CA ARG A 130 4.57 -6.86 10.42
C ARG A 130 3.69 -8.08 10.24
N ILE A 131 3.38 -8.75 11.34
CA ILE A 131 2.34 -9.78 11.36
C ILE A 131 1.05 -9.09 11.79
N LEU A 132 -0.02 -9.30 11.01
CA LEU A 132 -1.35 -8.87 11.40
C LEU A 132 -2.38 -9.89 10.98
N TRP A 133 -3.44 -9.91 11.74
CA TRP A 133 -4.62 -10.69 11.46
C TRP A 133 -5.58 -9.87 10.61
N GLN A 134 -6.03 -10.46 9.52
CA GLN A 134 -7.00 -9.87 8.61
C GLN A 134 -8.39 -10.42 8.93
N GLU A 135 -9.33 -9.52 9.20
CA GLU A 135 -10.73 -9.86 9.41
C GLU A 135 -11.36 -10.32 8.09
N GLU A 136 -11.89 -11.54 8.06
CA GLU A 136 -12.79 -11.99 7.01
C GLU A 136 -14.19 -12.16 7.59
N THR A 137 -15.19 -12.22 6.72
CA THR A 137 -16.58 -12.50 7.12
C THR A 137 -16.86 -13.98 6.96
N GLY A 138 -17.29 -14.65 8.03
CA GLY A 138 -17.57 -16.08 8.01
C GLY A 138 -18.30 -16.54 9.27
N LYS A 139 -19.07 -17.63 9.16
CA LYS A 139 -19.85 -18.21 10.27
C LYS A 139 -19.04 -19.21 11.14
N SER A 140 -17.72 -19.29 10.95
CA SER A 140 -16.85 -20.24 11.65
C SER A 140 -16.17 -19.58 12.85
N GLN A 141 -15.44 -20.38 13.63
CA GLN A 141 -14.60 -19.88 14.74
C GLN A 141 -13.63 -18.78 14.25
N PRO A 142 -13.34 -17.75 15.07
CA PRO A 142 -12.53 -16.59 14.68
C PRO A 142 -11.18 -16.95 14.04
N TRP A 143 -10.49 -17.98 14.52
CA TRP A 143 -9.20 -18.44 13.97
C TRP A 143 -9.28 -19.15 12.62
N ASN A 144 -10.46 -19.63 12.23
CA ASN A 144 -10.72 -20.22 10.91
C ASN A 144 -11.26 -19.19 9.92
N VAL A 145 -11.73 -18.04 10.41
CA VAL A 145 -12.26 -16.94 9.60
C VAL A 145 -11.17 -15.91 9.35
N HIS A 146 -10.44 -15.50 10.39
CA HIS A 146 -9.40 -14.50 10.29
C HIS A 146 -8.09 -15.12 9.78
N ARG A 147 -7.40 -14.41 8.88
CA ARG A 147 -6.14 -14.88 8.30
C ARG A 147 -4.95 -14.16 8.87
N LEU A 148 -3.90 -14.91 9.20
CA LEU A 148 -2.62 -14.32 9.52
C LEU A 148 -1.94 -13.86 8.23
N THR A 149 -1.56 -12.59 8.18
CA THR A 149 -0.88 -11.99 7.02
C THR A 149 0.44 -11.38 7.43
N LEU A 150 1.45 -11.57 6.58
CA LEU A 150 2.76 -10.96 6.70
C LEU A 150 2.83 -9.76 5.75
N GLN A 151 2.95 -8.57 6.32
CA GLN A 151 3.32 -7.36 5.59
C GLN A 151 4.82 -7.13 5.72
N CYS A 152 5.48 -6.84 4.61
CA CYS A 152 6.89 -6.48 4.59
C CYS A 152 7.06 -5.11 3.94
N THR A 153 7.93 -4.29 4.51
CA THR A 153 8.41 -3.08 3.84
C THR A 153 9.74 -3.40 3.15
N LEU A 154 9.92 -2.87 1.96
CA LEU A 154 11.09 -3.14 1.13
C LEU A 154 11.60 -1.87 0.47
N ASP A 155 12.91 -1.83 0.24
CA ASP A 155 13.55 -0.77 -0.53
C ASP A 155 13.81 -1.26 -1.96
N THR A 156 13.00 -0.76 -2.90
CA THR A 156 13.08 -1.16 -4.31
C THR A 156 14.37 -0.72 -5.00
N ARG A 157 15.11 0.24 -4.42
CA ARG A 157 16.43 0.65 -4.95
C ARG A 157 17.45 -0.49 -4.82
N LEU A 158 17.32 -1.33 -3.80
CA LEU A 158 18.17 -2.49 -3.59
C LEU A 158 17.80 -3.71 -4.44
N TRP A 159 17.06 -3.50 -5.54
CA TRP A 159 16.73 -4.57 -6.48
C TRP A 159 17.78 -4.72 -7.57
N THR A 160 18.34 -3.61 -8.05
CA THR A 160 19.28 -3.55 -9.17
C THR A 160 20.67 -3.17 -8.69
N GLN A 161 21.71 -3.54 -9.44
CA GLN A 161 23.09 -3.25 -9.08
C GLN A 161 23.37 -1.74 -9.01
N GLU A 162 22.91 -0.99 -10.00
CA GLU A 162 23.15 0.43 -10.20
C GLU A 162 22.58 1.26 -9.04
N ARG A 163 21.31 1.05 -8.70
CA ARG A 163 20.67 1.69 -7.55
C ARG A 163 21.19 1.21 -6.20
N THR A 164 21.73 -0.01 -6.12
CA THR A 164 22.39 -0.47 -4.90
C THR A 164 23.68 0.31 -4.67
N GLU A 165 24.40 0.66 -5.74
CA GLU A 165 25.59 1.51 -5.65
C GLU A 165 25.25 2.93 -5.20
N GLU A 166 24.14 3.51 -5.70
CA GLU A 166 23.64 4.82 -5.22
C GLU A 166 23.37 4.77 -3.69
N VAL A 167 22.64 3.75 -3.23
CA VAL A 167 22.34 3.58 -1.79
C VAL A 167 23.60 3.30 -0.97
N LYS A 168 24.58 2.59 -1.54
CA LYS A 168 25.89 2.36 -0.91
C LYS A 168 26.62 3.68 -0.70
N GLN A 169 26.69 4.53 -1.73
CA GLN A 169 27.33 5.85 -1.67
C GLN A 169 26.64 6.76 -0.66
N GLU A 170 25.30 6.88 -0.71
CA GLU A 170 24.51 7.65 0.27
C GLU A 170 24.85 7.24 1.72
N LYS A 171 24.87 5.94 1.99
CA LYS A 171 25.16 5.40 3.32
C LYS A 171 26.63 5.58 3.73
N ALA A 172 27.56 5.44 2.79
CA ALA A 172 28.98 5.65 3.05
C ALA A 172 29.24 7.11 3.42
N GLU A 173 28.63 8.06 2.72
CA GLU A 173 28.69 9.49 3.03
C GLU A 173 28.09 9.84 4.40
N GLU A 174 26.91 9.27 4.73
CA GLU A 174 26.30 9.43 6.06
C GLU A 174 27.23 8.95 7.18
N ILE A 175 27.85 7.77 7.00
CA ILE A 175 28.80 7.22 7.96
C ILE A 175 30.06 8.09 8.04
N ALA A 176 30.59 8.55 6.90
CA ALA A 176 31.76 9.41 6.86
C ALA A 176 31.53 10.73 7.62
N LYS A 177 30.37 11.38 7.44
CA LYS A 177 29.98 12.58 8.19
C LYS A 177 29.90 12.34 9.69
N VAL A 178 29.39 11.18 10.10
CA VAL A 178 29.36 10.80 11.52
C VAL A 178 30.77 10.59 12.05
N LEU A 179 31.65 9.93 11.29
CA LEU A 179 33.04 9.70 11.68
C LEU A 179 33.84 11.00 11.79
N THR A 180 33.71 11.94 10.85
CA THR A 180 34.37 13.25 10.92
C THR A 180 33.92 14.02 12.16
N SER A 181 32.60 14.10 12.40
CA SER A 181 32.05 14.79 13.58
C SER A 181 32.48 14.20 14.92
N MET A 182 32.82 12.90 14.94
CA MET A 182 33.26 12.22 16.16
C MET A 182 34.77 12.37 16.35
N ASN A 183 35.55 12.38 15.28
CA ASN A 183 37.00 12.64 15.34
C ASN A 183 37.30 14.09 15.76
N GLU A 184 36.42 15.04 15.46
CA GLU A 184 36.52 16.44 15.90
C GLU A 184 36.33 16.62 17.42
N LYS A 185 35.72 15.66 18.12
CA LYS A 185 35.35 15.78 19.55
C LYS A 185 36.49 15.60 20.54
N GLY A 186 37.75 15.49 20.10
CA GLY A 186 38.91 15.41 20.98
C GLY A 186 38.94 14.11 21.80
N ASP A 187 39.00 14.22 23.13
CA ASP A 187 39.10 13.05 24.03
C ASP A 187 37.83 12.20 24.02
N LEU A 188 37.92 11.05 23.36
CA LEU A 188 36.82 10.12 23.18
C LEU A 188 36.72 9.12 24.34
N THR A 189 35.51 8.97 24.87
CA THR A 189 35.19 7.91 25.82
C THR A 189 35.31 6.51 25.18
N LYS A 190 35.53 5.46 25.99
CA LYS A 190 35.57 4.06 25.52
C LYS A 190 34.33 3.67 24.69
N ASN A 191 33.15 4.18 25.06
CA ASN A 191 31.90 3.94 24.35
C ASN A 191 31.88 4.61 22.97
N GLN A 192 32.42 5.83 22.86
CA GLN A 192 32.54 6.54 21.58
C GLN A 192 33.57 5.88 20.66
N GLN A 193 34.69 5.42 21.21
CA GLN A 193 35.68 4.63 20.45
C GLN A 193 35.08 3.31 19.93
N ALA A 194 34.31 2.60 20.77
CA ALA A 194 33.60 1.40 20.34
C ALA A 194 32.56 1.70 19.26
N PHE A 195 31.86 2.82 19.35
CA PHE A 195 30.92 3.27 18.32
C PHE A 195 31.62 3.58 16.98
N ILE A 196 32.75 4.29 17.01
CA ILE A 196 33.57 4.56 15.82
C ILE A 196 34.02 3.25 15.18
N LYS A 197 34.54 2.30 15.96
CA LYS A 197 34.94 0.98 15.45
C LYS A 197 33.78 0.23 14.77
N ARG A 198 32.57 0.30 15.34
CA ARG A 198 31.37 -0.30 14.71
C ARG A 198 31.00 0.38 13.40
N LYS A 199 31.11 1.72 13.33
CA LYS A 199 30.83 2.49 12.11
C LYS A 199 31.87 2.21 11.02
N GLN A 200 33.15 2.14 11.37
CA GLN A 200 34.23 1.74 10.46
C GLN A 200 33.97 0.33 9.90
N SER A 201 33.69 -0.64 10.76
CA SER A 201 33.36 -2.00 10.34
C SER A 201 32.10 -2.06 9.46
N THR A 202 31.13 -1.15 9.67
CA THR A 202 29.95 -1.07 8.80
C THR A 202 30.32 -0.54 7.42
N LEU A 203 31.22 0.45 7.34
CA LEU A 203 31.73 0.99 6.08
C LEU A 203 32.49 -0.09 5.29
N ASP A 204 33.37 -0.84 5.95
CA ASP A 204 34.10 -1.96 5.31
C ASP A 204 33.14 -3.01 4.73
N ARG A 205 32.03 -3.28 5.42
CA ARG A 205 31.00 -4.22 4.95
C ARG A 205 30.13 -3.69 3.82
N LEU A 206 30.08 -2.37 3.60
CA LEU A 206 29.37 -1.77 2.47
C LEU A 206 30.14 -1.97 1.16
N GLU A 207 31.46 -2.17 1.20
CA GLU A 207 32.29 -2.47 0.02
C GLU A 207 31.98 -3.83 -0.62
N ASN A 208 31.30 -4.71 0.11
CA ASN A 208 30.83 -5.99 -0.40
C ASN A 208 29.30 -5.91 -0.64
N PRO A 209 28.81 -5.37 -1.77
CA PRO A 209 27.39 -5.38 -2.06
C PRO A 209 26.88 -6.79 -2.34
N PHE A 210 25.58 -6.99 -2.20
CA PHE A 210 24.93 -8.23 -2.62
C PHE A 210 24.92 -8.33 -4.15
N PRO A 211 25.06 -9.54 -4.75
CA PRO A 211 24.88 -9.73 -6.18
C PRO A 211 23.44 -9.35 -6.57
N ARG A 212 23.29 -8.39 -7.48
CA ARG A 212 22.00 -7.91 -8.01
C ARG A 212 22.00 -8.03 -9.54
N PRO A 213 20.84 -8.20 -10.18
CA PRO A 213 20.74 -8.02 -11.62
C PRO A 213 21.14 -6.60 -12.01
N SER A 214 21.96 -6.47 -13.06
CA SER A 214 22.21 -5.18 -13.70
C SER A 214 20.98 -4.77 -14.49
N GLN A 215 20.52 -3.55 -14.24
CA GLN A 215 19.48 -2.92 -15.01
C GLN A 215 19.75 -1.41 -15.05
N PRO A 216 20.13 -0.85 -16.22
CA PRO A 216 20.49 0.54 -16.31
C PRO A 216 19.31 1.42 -15.89
N LEU A 217 19.63 2.53 -15.23
CA LEU A 217 18.66 3.53 -14.85
C LEU A 217 17.98 4.07 -16.11
N TYR A 218 16.65 4.14 -16.05
CA TYR A 218 15.90 4.76 -17.12
C TYR A 218 16.24 6.25 -17.20
N GLN A 219 16.83 6.67 -18.32
CA GLN A 219 17.15 8.06 -18.62
C GLN A 219 16.21 8.55 -19.73
N GLY A 220 15.13 9.22 -19.32
CA GLY A 220 14.20 9.88 -20.23
C GLY A 220 14.61 11.33 -20.51
N LYS A 221 14.14 11.88 -21.63
CA LYS A 221 14.22 13.30 -21.98
C LYS A 221 13.30 14.11 -21.07
N SER A 222 13.86 15.01 -20.28
CA SER A 222 13.13 15.81 -19.29
C SER A 222 12.01 16.67 -19.89
N ASN A 223 12.16 17.08 -21.16
CA ASN A 223 11.16 17.84 -21.88
C ASN A 223 10.01 16.99 -22.42
N ILE A 224 10.15 15.66 -22.54
CA ILE A 224 9.07 14.81 -23.05
C ILE A 224 8.22 14.30 -21.88
N LEU A 225 6.93 14.57 -21.95
CA LEU A 225 5.95 14.25 -20.91
C LEU A 225 4.86 13.34 -21.47
N VAL A 226 4.44 12.34 -20.71
CA VAL A 226 3.22 11.57 -21.01
C VAL A 226 2.11 12.05 -20.08
N GLY A 227 1.16 12.82 -20.59
CA GLY A 227 -0.04 13.20 -19.87
C GLY A 227 -1.08 12.09 -19.94
N VAL A 228 -1.55 11.63 -18.77
CA VAL A 228 -2.66 10.68 -18.66
C VAL A 228 -3.93 11.46 -18.29
N SER A 229 -5.01 11.24 -19.03
CA SER A 229 -6.34 11.73 -18.67
C SER A 229 -7.24 10.55 -18.33
N MET A 230 -7.93 10.66 -17.19
CA MET A 230 -8.87 9.66 -16.70
C MET A 230 -10.27 10.26 -16.76
N GLU A 231 -11.04 9.83 -17.75
CA GLU A 231 -12.43 10.27 -17.93
C GLU A 231 -13.38 9.16 -17.52
N LEU A 232 -14.55 9.57 -17.04
CA LEU A 232 -15.74 8.74 -16.79
C LEU A 232 -16.01 7.67 -17.87
N LYS A 233 -16.00 8.07 -19.16
CA LYS A 233 -16.31 7.17 -20.28
C LYS A 233 -15.07 6.44 -20.82
N LYS A 234 -13.88 7.00 -20.59
CA LYS A 234 -12.59 6.54 -21.09
C LYS A 234 -11.62 6.45 -19.90
N PRO A 235 -11.47 5.27 -19.27
CA PRO A 235 -10.73 5.14 -18.02
C PRO A 235 -9.26 5.54 -18.15
N ALA A 236 -8.69 5.52 -19.36
CA ALA A 236 -7.43 6.19 -19.65
C ALA A 236 -7.36 6.65 -21.12
N THR A 237 -6.86 7.86 -21.32
CA THR A 237 -6.31 8.34 -22.59
C THR A 237 -4.95 8.98 -22.31
N ILE A 238 -4.06 8.97 -23.28
CA ILE A 238 -2.75 9.59 -23.12
C ILE A 238 -2.40 10.53 -24.26
N ALA A 239 -1.62 11.56 -23.93
CA ALA A 239 -0.95 12.42 -24.89
C ALA A 239 0.54 12.48 -24.53
N VAL A 240 1.40 12.30 -25.53
CA VAL A 240 2.85 12.56 -25.38
C VAL A 240 3.10 13.97 -25.89
N ILE A 241 3.76 14.79 -25.07
CA ILE A 241 3.94 16.22 -25.30
C ILE A 241 5.42 16.54 -25.15
N ASP A 242 5.95 17.34 -26.06
CA ASP A 242 7.22 18.03 -25.85
C ASP A 242 6.94 19.35 -25.12
N GLY A 243 7.34 19.42 -23.85
CA GLY A 243 7.14 20.57 -22.98
C GLY A 243 7.89 21.82 -23.42
N MET A 244 8.99 21.70 -24.17
CA MET A 244 9.71 22.88 -24.68
C MET A 244 8.93 23.53 -25.83
N THR A 245 8.49 22.73 -26.79
CA THR A 245 7.78 23.22 -27.98
C THR A 245 6.27 23.32 -27.79
N ARG A 246 5.75 22.79 -26.68
CA ARG A 246 4.32 22.60 -26.38
C ARG A 246 3.56 21.82 -27.47
N LYS A 247 4.27 20.99 -28.25
CA LYS A 247 3.68 20.20 -29.33
C LYS A 247 3.28 18.81 -28.83
N VAL A 248 2.10 18.36 -29.24
CA VAL A 248 1.65 16.99 -29.02
C VAL A 248 2.34 16.09 -30.04
N LEU A 249 3.18 15.17 -29.57
CA LEU A 249 3.88 14.18 -30.40
C LEU A 249 2.96 13.02 -30.79
N THR A 250 2.13 12.56 -29.86
CA THR A 250 1.13 11.53 -30.16
C THR A 250 -0.03 11.58 -29.18
N TYR A 251 -1.17 11.08 -29.62
CA TYR A 251 -2.37 10.90 -28.80
C TYR A 251 -2.84 9.45 -28.96
N ARG A 252 -3.12 8.78 -27.83
CA ARG A 252 -3.63 7.41 -27.82
C ARG A 252 -4.90 7.31 -26.98
N ASN A 253 -5.94 6.80 -27.62
CA ASN A 253 -7.19 6.47 -26.95
C ASN A 253 -7.15 5.05 -26.36
N ILE A 254 -8.16 4.71 -25.56
CA ILE A 254 -8.21 3.40 -24.91
C ILE A 254 -8.24 2.19 -25.87
N LYS A 255 -8.83 2.34 -27.06
CA LYS A 255 -8.84 1.28 -28.08
C LYS A 255 -7.42 1.01 -28.58
N GLN A 256 -6.64 2.08 -28.79
CA GLN A 256 -5.24 1.99 -29.20
C GLN A 256 -4.35 1.47 -28.06
N LEU A 257 -4.61 1.86 -26.81
CA LEU A 257 -3.86 1.38 -25.64
C LEU A 257 -4.07 -0.11 -25.37
N LEU A 258 -5.31 -0.59 -25.44
CA LEU A 258 -5.62 -2.00 -25.19
C LEU A 258 -5.44 -2.89 -26.43
N GLY A 259 -5.53 -2.32 -27.63
CA GLY A 259 -5.42 -3.05 -28.90
C GLY A 259 -6.36 -4.27 -28.93
N LYS A 260 -5.79 -5.46 -29.12
CA LYS A 260 -6.52 -6.73 -29.14
C LYS A 260 -7.26 -7.05 -27.83
N ASN A 261 -6.85 -6.46 -26.71
CA ASN A 261 -7.48 -6.66 -25.40
C ASN A 261 -8.68 -5.72 -25.16
N TYR A 262 -8.98 -4.80 -26.07
CA TYR A 262 -10.14 -3.91 -25.94
C TYR A 262 -11.48 -4.64 -25.70
N PRO A 263 -11.77 -5.81 -26.30
CA PRO A 263 -12.98 -6.57 -26.01
C PRO A 263 -13.14 -6.95 -24.53
N LEU A 264 -12.05 -7.08 -23.76
CA LEU A 264 -12.11 -7.36 -22.32
C LEU A 264 -12.78 -6.22 -21.54
N LEU A 265 -12.55 -4.96 -21.94
CA LEU A 265 -13.22 -3.81 -21.35
C LEU A 265 -14.74 -3.86 -21.59
N ASN A 266 -15.15 -4.26 -22.80
CA ASN A 266 -16.56 -4.41 -23.11
C ASN A 266 -17.19 -5.56 -22.30
N ARG A 267 -16.48 -6.67 -22.12
CA ARG A 267 -16.90 -7.77 -21.26
C ARG A 267 -17.08 -7.32 -19.81
N GLN A 268 -16.10 -6.58 -19.26
CA GLN A 268 -16.19 -6.03 -17.91
C GLN A 268 -17.41 -5.14 -17.74
N ARG A 269 -17.67 -4.22 -18.69
CA ARG A 269 -18.86 -3.36 -18.67
C ARG A 269 -20.17 -4.16 -18.67
N ARG A 270 -20.27 -5.19 -19.52
CA ARG A 270 -21.44 -6.08 -19.56
C ARG A 270 -21.63 -6.83 -18.23
N GLN A 271 -20.54 -7.36 -17.65
CA GLN A 271 -20.60 -8.05 -16.36
C GLN A 271 -21.11 -7.13 -15.25
N LYS A 272 -20.58 -5.90 -15.17
CA LYS A 272 -21.04 -4.92 -14.19
C LYS A 272 -22.50 -4.53 -14.38
N GLN A 273 -22.97 -4.37 -15.61
CA GLN A 273 -24.38 -4.12 -15.92
C GLN A 273 -25.28 -5.26 -15.45
N LEU A 274 -24.91 -6.51 -15.77
CA LEU A 274 -25.65 -7.69 -15.33
C LEU A 274 -25.70 -7.79 -13.79
N GLN A 275 -24.56 -7.60 -13.13
CA GLN A 275 -24.48 -7.62 -11.66
C GLN A 275 -25.27 -6.46 -11.03
N SER A 276 -25.27 -5.26 -11.63
CA SER A 276 -26.09 -4.14 -11.16
C SER A 276 -27.58 -4.47 -11.25
N HIS A 277 -28.02 -5.06 -12.37
CA HIS A 277 -29.40 -5.50 -12.54
C HIS A 277 -29.78 -6.58 -11.51
N GLN A 278 -28.93 -7.60 -11.35
CA GLN A 278 -29.15 -8.65 -10.34
C GLN A 278 -29.20 -8.10 -8.91
N ARG A 279 -28.36 -7.11 -8.58
CA ARG A 279 -28.42 -6.41 -7.28
C ARG A 279 -29.74 -5.69 -7.06
N ASN A 280 -30.23 -4.98 -8.07
CA ASN A 280 -31.50 -4.28 -7.96
C ASN A 280 -32.67 -5.27 -7.75
N VAL A 281 -32.70 -6.36 -8.52
CA VAL A 281 -33.71 -7.43 -8.35
C VAL A 281 -33.59 -8.09 -6.98
N ALA A 282 -32.38 -8.36 -6.50
CA ALA A 282 -32.16 -8.94 -5.17
C ALA A 282 -32.59 -7.98 -4.05
N GLN A 283 -32.29 -6.67 -4.18
CA GLN A 283 -32.73 -5.64 -3.22
C GLN A 283 -34.25 -5.54 -3.14
N GLN A 284 -34.95 -5.58 -4.28
CA GLN A 284 -36.42 -5.58 -4.32
C GLN A 284 -37.03 -6.83 -3.66
N LYS A 285 -36.28 -7.94 -3.62
CA LYS A 285 -36.70 -9.23 -3.05
C LYS A 285 -36.13 -9.48 -1.66
N GLU A 286 -35.49 -8.48 -1.03
CA GLU A 286 -34.77 -8.60 0.25
C GLU A 286 -33.76 -9.78 0.30
N ALA A 287 -33.23 -10.16 -0.87
CA ALA A 287 -32.29 -11.25 -1.03
C ALA A 287 -30.84 -10.77 -0.95
N PHE A 288 -29.92 -11.72 -0.75
CA PHE A 288 -28.48 -11.47 -0.73
C PHE A 288 -28.02 -10.79 -2.03
N ASN A 289 -27.33 -9.64 -1.89
CA ASN A 289 -26.99 -8.74 -3.00
C ASN A 289 -25.48 -8.51 -3.17
N GLN A 290 -24.63 -9.26 -2.46
CA GLN A 290 -23.18 -9.16 -2.58
C GLN A 290 -22.67 -10.18 -3.60
N PHE A 291 -22.70 -9.79 -4.88
CA PHE A 291 -22.09 -10.61 -5.94
C PHE A 291 -20.58 -10.35 -5.99
N GLY A 292 -19.78 -11.41 -6.10
CA GLY A 292 -18.33 -11.29 -6.19
C GLY A 292 -17.89 -10.48 -7.41
N ASP A 293 -16.96 -9.55 -7.18
CA ASP A 293 -16.34 -8.77 -8.26
C ASP A 293 -15.33 -9.63 -9.02
N SER A 294 -15.43 -9.65 -10.35
CA SER A 294 -14.44 -10.31 -11.19
C SER A 294 -13.08 -9.61 -11.09
N GLU A 295 -11.97 -10.35 -11.00
CA GLU A 295 -10.60 -9.80 -11.10
C GLU A 295 -10.29 -9.13 -12.46
N LEU A 296 -11.20 -9.23 -13.42
CA LEU A 296 -11.07 -8.68 -14.77
C LEU A 296 -10.77 -7.18 -14.77
N GLY A 297 -11.35 -6.42 -13.83
CA GLY A 297 -11.07 -4.98 -13.72
C GLY A 297 -9.61 -4.70 -13.40
N GLN A 298 -9.08 -5.35 -12.36
CA GLN A 298 -7.68 -5.23 -11.99
C GLN A 298 -6.75 -5.68 -13.13
N HIS A 299 -7.15 -6.69 -13.89
CA HIS A 299 -6.38 -7.13 -15.05
C HIS A 299 -6.33 -6.07 -16.15
N ILE A 300 -7.45 -5.42 -16.47
CA ILE A 300 -7.52 -4.33 -17.46
C ILE A 300 -6.67 -3.14 -17.01
N ASP A 301 -6.74 -2.76 -15.73
CA ASP A 301 -5.92 -1.67 -15.18
C ASP A 301 -4.42 -1.95 -15.35
N ARG A 302 -4.00 -3.22 -15.15
CA ARG A 302 -2.61 -3.65 -15.39
C ARG A 302 -2.23 -3.56 -16.86
N LEU A 303 -3.13 -3.93 -17.78
CA LEU A 303 -2.88 -3.81 -19.22
C LEU A 303 -2.74 -2.34 -19.64
N LEU A 304 -3.57 -1.45 -19.11
CA LEU A 304 -3.47 -0.01 -19.35
C LEU A 304 -2.16 0.55 -18.81
N ALA A 305 -1.81 0.26 -17.56
CA ALA A 305 -0.55 0.72 -16.97
C ALA A 305 0.66 0.24 -17.79
N LYS A 306 0.66 -1.03 -18.23
CA LYS A 306 1.72 -1.58 -19.08
C LYS A 306 1.82 -0.84 -20.42
N ALA A 307 0.69 -0.56 -21.08
CA ALA A 307 0.66 0.16 -22.34
C ALA A 307 1.18 1.60 -22.20
N ILE A 308 0.78 2.30 -21.12
CA ILE A 308 1.24 3.67 -20.84
C ILE A 308 2.75 3.71 -20.60
N ILE A 309 3.28 2.77 -19.80
CA ILE A 309 4.74 2.67 -19.56
C ILE A 309 5.49 2.37 -20.86
N SER A 310 4.98 1.46 -21.69
CA SER A 310 5.60 1.12 -22.97
C SER A 310 5.71 2.33 -23.89
N ILE A 311 4.67 3.17 -23.94
CA ILE A 311 4.65 4.38 -24.77
C ILE A 311 5.57 5.45 -24.17
N ALA A 312 5.59 5.59 -22.84
CA ALA A 312 6.55 6.48 -22.19
C ALA A 312 7.99 6.09 -22.52
N GLN A 313 8.31 4.79 -22.53
CA GLN A 313 9.63 4.28 -22.90
C GLN A 313 9.96 4.48 -24.38
N GLU A 314 9.01 4.21 -25.29
CA GLU A 314 9.16 4.41 -26.73
C GLU A 314 9.55 5.85 -27.08
N TYR A 315 8.90 6.83 -26.44
CA TYR A 315 9.18 8.24 -26.64
C TYR A 315 10.27 8.79 -25.70
N GLN A 316 10.90 7.94 -24.89
CA GLN A 316 11.89 8.33 -23.89
C GLN A 316 11.39 9.46 -22.99
N ALA A 317 10.11 9.43 -22.58
CA ALA A 317 9.52 10.46 -21.74
C ALA A 317 10.22 10.51 -20.37
N GLY A 318 10.62 11.70 -19.93
CA GLY A 318 11.22 11.91 -18.61
C GLY A 318 10.22 11.79 -17.46
N SER A 319 8.94 12.03 -17.71
CA SER A 319 7.91 11.88 -16.68
C SER A 319 6.52 11.51 -17.23
N ILE A 320 5.72 10.90 -16.37
CA ILE A 320 4.30 10.60 -16.61
C ILE A 320 3.48 11.46 -15.66
N VAL A 321 2.62 12.30 -16.22
CA VAL A 321 1.75 13.21 -15.47
C VAL A 321 0.38 12.57 -15.32
N VAL A 322 -0.06 12.36 -14.08
CA VAL A 322 -1.33 11.72 -13.72
C VAL A 322 -2.22 12.74 -12.97
N PRO A 323 -3.54 12.76 -13.19
CA PRO A 323 -4.43 13.70 -12.50
C PRO A 323 -4.44 13.45 -10.99
N LYS A 324 -4.67 14.53 -10.22
CA LYS A 324 -4.84 14.43 -8.77
C LYS A 324 -6.11 13.63 -8.46
N LEU A 325 -5.99 12.60 -7.61
CA LEU A 325 -7.12 11.73 -7.28
C LEU A 325 -8.11 12.33 -6.28
N LYS A 326 -7.67 13.32 -5.48
CA LYS A 326 -8.42 13.87 -4.33
C LYS A 326 -9.80 14.41 -4.73
N ASP A 327 -9.89 15.02 -5.90
CA ASP A 327 -11.10 15.73 -6.36
C ASP A 327 -11.69 15.09 -7.62
N ILE A 328 -11.34 13.83 -7.93
CA ILE A 328 -11.84 13.16 -9.15
C ILE A 328 -13.36 13.11 -9.16
N ARG A 329 -14.01 12.87 -8.02
CA ARG A 329 -15.49 12.84 -7.95
C ARG A 329 -16.09 14.20 -8.27
N GLU A 330 -15.48 15.29 -7.80
CA GLU A 330 -15.92 16.65 -8.06
C GLU A 330 -15.68 17.03 -9.52
N ALA A 331 -14.50 16.74 -10.06
CA ALA A 331 -14.19 16.95 -11.48
C ALA A 331 -15.16 16.19 -12.40
N ILE A 332 -15.47 14.95 -12.04
CA ILE A 332 -16.48 14.11 -12.69
C ILE A 332 -17.87 14.76 -12.60
N GLN A 333 -18.25 15.25 -11.42
CA GLN A 333 -19.55 15.87 -11.20
C GLN A 333 -19.69 17.17 -12.01
N SER A 334 -18.66 18.01 -12.04
CA SER A 334 -18.59 19.20 -12.88
C SER A 334 -18.67 18.84 -14.36
N GLU A 335 -17.94 17.82 -14.82
CA GLU A 335 -18.00 17.36 -16.23
C GLU A 335 -19.43 16.93 -16.62
N ILE A 336 -20.14 16.23 -15.72
CA ILE A 336 -21.52 15.81 -15.95
C ILE A 336 -22.47 17.01 -16.02
N GLN A 337 -22.32 17.97 -15.10
CA GLN A 337 -23.14 19.18 -15.05
C GLN A 337 -22.92 20.06 -16.29
N THR A 338 -21.67 20.33 -16.67
CA THR A 338 -21.36 21.08 -17.90
C THR A 338 -21.93 20.39 -19.14
N LYS A 339 -21.89 19.05 -19.21
CA LYS A 339 -22.52 18.30 -20.30
C LYS A 339 -24.05 18.39 -20.30
N ALA A 340 -24.67 18.47 -19.12
CA ALA A 340 -26.12 18.62 -18.98
C ALA A 340 -26.54 20.02 -19.45
N GLU A 341 -25.84 21.05 -18.99
CA GLU A 341 -26.05 22.46 -19.36
C GLU A 341 -25.87 22.69 -20.87
N ALA A 342 -24.80 22.15 -21.44
CA ALA A 342 -24.53 22.29 -22.88
C ALA A 342 -25.59 21.61 -23.77
N LYS A 343 -26.23 20.54 -23.29
CA LYS A 343 -27.27 19.82 -24.04
C LYS A 343 -28.67 20.40 -23.82
N ILE A 344 -28.94 20.85 -22.60
CA ILE A 344 -30.25 21.36 -22.19
C ILE A 344 -30.02 22.72 -21.53
N PRO A 345 -29.84 23.79 -22.33
CA PRO A 345 -29.70 25.12 -21.78
C PRO A 345 -31.00 25.55 -21.08
N ASN A 346 -30.86 26.29 -19.97
CA ASN A 346 -31.94 26.98 -19.25
C ASN A 346 -33.03 26.11 -18.56
N CYS A 347 -32.87 24.79 -18.45
CA CYS A 347 -33.82 23.92 -17.71
C CYS A 347 -33.11 23.06 -16.67
N ILE A 348 -33.11 23.52 -15.41
CA ILE A 348 -32.37 22.89 -14.30
C ILE A 348 -32.91 21.47 -14.00
N GLU A 349 -34.23 21.28 -14.04
CA GLU A 349 -34.85 19.96 -13.76
C GLU A 349 -34.47 18.91 -14.80
N ALA A 350 -34.53 19.27 -16.08
CA ALA A 350 -34.13 18.39 -17.17
C ALA A 350 -32.61 18.14 -17.19
N GLN A 351 -31.79 19.13 -16.81
CA GLN A 351 -30.35 18.94 -16.58
C GLN A 351 -30.08 17.94 -15.45
N ALA A 352 -30.81 18.04 -14.34
CA ALA A 352 -30.67 17.12 -13.20
C ALA A 352 -31.07 15.70 -13.57
N GLU A 353 -32.16 15.52 -14.32
CA GLU A 353 -32.60 14.21 -14.80
C GLU A 353 -31.60 13.60 -15.80
N TYR A 354 -31.07 14.42 -16.72
CA TYR A 354 -30.02 14.02 -17.65
C TYR A 354 -28.75 13.60 -16.89
N ALA A 355 -28.30 14.40 -15.92
CA ALA A 355 -27.14 14.10 -15.09
C ALA A 355 -27.33 12.78 -14.31
N LYS A 356 -28.52 12.53 -13.76
CA LYS A 356 -28.88 11.28 -13.07
C LYS A 356 -28.80 10.08 -14.01
N LYS A 357 -29.43 10.16 -15.20
CA LYS A 357 -29.37 9.10 -16.22
C LYS A 357 -27.95 8.85 -16.70
N TYR A 358 -27.19 9.90 -16.95
CA TYR A 358 -25.81 9.82 -17.41
C TYR A 358 -24.88 9.22 -16.34
N ARG A 359 -25.06 9.56 -15.05
CA ARG A 359 -24.35 8.91 -13.94
C ARG A 359 -24.62 7.41 -13.90
N ILE A 360 -25.88 7.00 -14.00
CA ILE A 360 -26.24 5.57 -14.01
C ILE A 360 -25.58 4.85 -15.19
N GLN A 361 -25.54 5.47 -16.37
CA GLN A 361 -24.92 4.88 -17.54
C GLN A 361 -23.39 4.71 -17.42
N VAL A 362 -22.74 5.52 -16.59
CA VAL A 362 -21.27 5.66 -16.57
C VAL A 362 -20.64 5.12 -15.28
N HIS A 363 -21.32 5.19 -14.13
CA HIS A 363 -20.89 4.60 -12.85
C HIS A 363 -21.19 3.09 -12.74
N GLN A 364 -21.81 2.47 -13.76
CA GLN A 364 -22.06 1.04 -13.79
C GLN A 364 -20.81 0.21 -14.06
#